data_AF-A0A4R7J8C5-F1
#
_entry.id   AF-A0A4R7J8C5-F1
#
_cell.length_a   1.000
_cell.length_b   1.000
_cell.length_c   1.000
_cell.angle_alpha   90.00
_cell.angle_beta   90.00
_cell.angle_gamma   90.00
#
_symmetry.space_group_name_H-M   'P 1'
#
loop_
_entity.id
_entity.type
_entity.pdbx_description
1 polymer ?
#
loop_
_entity_poly.entity_id
_entity_poly.type
_entity_poly.pdbx_seq_one_letter_code
_entity_poly.pdbx_strand_id
1 'polypeptide(L)'
;MAKEARAEAVARAWDHAQQRRPVPNLHGVLITEPAARAHRDHGVGELWGVRAAEAHGRRVMYARALTASVERDCDGCCSDRTDQRRQHGGTVSRADQTVAYGPIWDWTDDQVWNYTAHHRLPVHPVYAKLRRLGAPDHALRISQILDGSHLEAGRLTWLKRGWPDLYHDLRQVLPRIDEFT
;
A
#
# COMPACT_ATOMS: atom_id res chain seq x y z
N MET A 1 33.97 -19.54 -18.75
CA MET A 1 32.89 -20.15 -19.56
C MET A 1 31.50 -19.86 -18.97
N ALA A 2 31.04 -20.49 -17.87
CA ALA A 2 29.69 -20.23 -17.32
C ALA A 2 29.53 -18.89 -16.54
N LYS A 3 30.62 -18.40 -15.92
CA LYS A 3 30.64 -17.10 -15.20
C LYS A 3 30.64 -15.89 -16.16
N GLU A 4 31.29 -16.00 -17.31
CA GLU A 4 31.39 -14.92 -18.31
C GLU A 4 30.06 -14.68 -19.01
N ALA A 5 29.35 -15.75 -19.41
CA ALA A 5 28.01 -15.64 -20.00
C ALA A 5 26.98 -14.98 -19.06
N ARG A 6 27.12 -15.14 -17.74
CA ARG A 6 26.25 -14.51 -16.75
C ARG A 6 26.58 -13.04 -16.52
N ALA A 7 27.85 -12.65 -16.61
CA ALA A 7 28.27 -11.25 -16.53
C ALA A 7 27.87 -10.45 -17.80
N GLU A 8 27.95 -11.09 -18.96
CA GLU A 8 27.56 -10.49 -20.24
C GLU A 8 26.04 -10.26 -20.36
N ALA A 9 25.23 -11.12 -19.72
CA ALA A 9 23.79 -10.95 -19.62
C ALA A 9 23.36 -9.77 -18.73
N VAL A 10 24.12 -9.46 -17.66
CA VAL A 10 23.85 -8.32 -16.78
C VAL A 10 24.20 -7.00 -17.47
N ALA A 11 25.28 -6.96 -18.25
CA ALA A 11 25.68 -5.77 -19.01
C ALA A 11 24.67 -5.39 -20.11
N ARG A 12 23.98 -6.37 -20.71
CA ARG A 12 22.97 -6.13 -21.76
C ARG A 12 21.64 -5.58 -21.26
N ALA A 13 21.36 -5.62 -19.96
CA ALA A 13 20.13 -5.06 -19.38
C ALA A 13 20.15 -3.52 -19.31
N TRP A 14 21.32 -2.90 -19.47
CA TRP A 14 21.54 -1.45 -19.38
C TRP A 14 22.13 -0.85 -20.66
N ASP A 15 21.83 -1.46 -21.80
CA ASP A 15 22.19 -0.91 -23.10
C ASP A 15 21.17 0.18 -23.49
N HIS A 16 21.56 1.45 -23.32
CA HIS A 16 20.75 2.61 -23.72
C HIS A 16 20.51 2.68 -25.24
N ALA A 17 21.27 1.95 -26.05
CA ALA A 17 21.08 1.85 -27.50
C ALA A 17 20.14 0.70 -27.91
N GLN A 18 19.76 -0.16 -26.96
CA GLN A 18 18.79 -1.23 -27.21
C GLN A 18 17.40 -0.62 -27.39
N GLN A 19 16.69 -1.03 -28.46
CA GLN A 19 15.28 -0.64 -28.63
C GLN A 19 14.51 -1.06 -27.39
N ARG A 20 13.99 -0.06 -26.66
CA ARG A 20 13.10 -0.29 -25.52
C ARG A 20 11.92 -1.11 -26.00
N ARG A 21 11.83 -2.37 -25.55
CA ARG A 21 10.59 -3.14 -25.70
C ARG A 21 9.47 -2.34 -25.02
N PRO A 22 8.28 -2.22 -25.63
CA PRO A 22 7.15 -1.59 -24.97
C PRO A 22 6.89 -2.32 -23.65
N VAL A 23 7.12 -1.64 -22.53
CA VAL A 23 6.75 -2.18 -21.23
C VAL A 23 5.25 -1.93 -21.08
N PRO A 24 4.43 -2.97 -20.90
CA PRO A 24 3.00 -2.77 -20.70
C PRO A 24 2.78 -1.90 -19.44
N ASN A 25 1.69 -1.16 -19.41
CA ASN A 25 1.31 -0.41 -18.21
C ASN A 25 1.04 -1.40 -17.07
N LEU A 26 2.06 -1.64 -16.22
CA LEU A 26 1.99 -2.64 -15.16
C LEU A 26 0.86 -2.35 -14.16
N HIS A 27 0.58 -1.08 -13.89
CA HIS A 27 -0.58 -0.71 -13.06
C HIS A 27 -1.89 -1.15 -13.72
N GLY A 28 -2.01 -0.93 -15.03
CA GLY A 28 -3.15 -1.41 -15.82
C GLY A 28 -3.31 -2.92 -15.72
N VAL A 29 -2.28 -3.66 -16.10
CA VAL A 29 -2.30 -5.13 -16.23
C VAL A 29 -2.41 -5.84 -14.89
N LEU A 30 -1.74 -5.36 -13.84
CA LEU A 30 -1.64 -6.08 -12.56
C LEU A 30 -2.66 -5.62 -11.51
N ILE A 31 -3.25 -4.42 -11.67
CA ILE A 31 -4.14 -3.84 -10.65
C ILE A 31 -5.48 -3.46 -11.28
N THR A 32 -5.50 -2.52 -12.22
CA THR A 32 -6.74 -1.92 -12.74
C THR A 32 -7.61 -2.93 -13.48
N GLU A 33 -7.04 -3.67 -14.44
CA GLU A 33 -7.81 -4.63 -15.25
C GLU A 33 -8.34 -5.82 -14.42
N PRO A 34 -7.54 -6.46 -13.54
CA PRO A 34 -8.06 -7.47 -12.63
C PRO A 34 -9.15 -6.95 -11.69
N ALA A 35 -8.97 -5.76 -11.10
CA ALA A 35 -9.98 -5.16 -10.22
C ALA A 35 -11.28 -4.86 -10.98
N ALA A 36 -11.19 -4.28 -12.18
CA ALA A 36 -12.36 -4.02 -13.01
C ALA A 36 -13.08 -5.31 -13.41
N ARG A 37 -12.35 -6.39 -13.68
CA ARG A 37 -12.94 -7.71 -13.91
C ARG A 37 -13.67 -8.22 -12.66
N ALA A 38 -13.03 -8.18 -11.50
CA ALA A 38 -13.65 -8.59 -10.24
C ALA A 38 -14.94 -7.81 -9.96
N HIS A 39 -14.97 -6.50 -10.24
CA HIS A 39 -16.18 -5.70 -10.09
C HIS A 39 -17.31 -6.06 -11.08
N ARG A 40 -16.97 -6.44 -12.32
CA ARG A 40 -17.98 -6.96 -13.26
C ARG A 40 -18.55 -8.29 -12.79
N ASP A 41 -17.70 -9.16 -12.24
CA ASP A 41 -18.07 -10.53 -11.90
C ASP A 41 -18.75 -10.62 -10.51
N HIS A 42 -18.45 -9.70 -9.59
CA HIS A 42 -18.86 -9.78 -8.18
C HIS A 42 -19.58 -8.53 -7.65
N GLY A 43 -19.76 -7.50 -8.49
CA GLY A 43 -20.47 -6.27 -8.15
C GLY A 43 -19.55 -5.08 -7.84
N VAL A 44 -20.17 -3.90 -7.78
CA VAL A 44 -19.46 -2.62 -7.76
C VAL A 44 -18.86 -2.24 -6.40
N GLY A 45 -19.20 -2.98 -5.34
CA GLY A 45 -18.78 -2.70 -3.97
C GLY A 45 -17.54 -3.49 -3.55
N GLU A 46 -16.64 -2.85 -2.82
CA GLU A 46 -15.51 -3.52 -2.16
C GLU A 46 -15.27 -3.02 -0.73
N LEU A 47 -14.80 -3.92 0.14
CA LEU A 47 -14.37 -3.57 1.49
C LEU A 47 -12.87 -3.25 1.50
N TRP A 48 -12.52 -2.11 2.06
CA TRP A 48 -11.16 -1.61 2.14
C TRP A 48 -10.65 -1.56 3.58
N GLY A 49 -9.48 -2.18 3.80
CA GLY A 49 -8.68 -2.01 5.02
C GLY A 49 -7.81 -0.74 5.01
N VAL A 50 -8.09 0.21 4.12
CA VAL A 50 -7.28 1.41 3.91
C VAL A 50 -7.75 2.54 4.82
N ARG A 51 -6.81 3.16 5.54
CA ARG A 51 -7.11 4.22 6.53
C ARG A 51 -6.60 5.59 6.07
N ALA A 52 -7.29 6.64 6.49
CA ALA A 52 -6.94 8.03 6.21
C ALA A 52 -5.56 8.41 6.78
N ALA A 53 -5.18 7.83 7.93
CA ALA A 53 -3.89 8.08 8.59
C ALA A 53 -2.68 7.57 7.78
N GLU A 54 -2.90 6.71 6.79
CA GLU A 54 -1.82 5.98 6.13
C GLU A 54 -1.09 6.74 5.03
N ALA A 55 -1.73 7.77 4.45
CA ALA A 55 -1.12 8.63 3.45
C ALA A 55 -1.89 9.94 3.32
N HIS A 56 -1.19 11.02 2.93
CA HIS A 56 -1.83 12.31 2.68
C HIS A 56 -2.98 12.22 1.67
N GLY A 57 -2.76 11.54 0.54
CA GLY A 57 -3.79 11.35 -0.48
C GLY A 57 -5.03 10.61 0.04
N ARG A 58 -4.85 9.64 0.94
CA ARG A 58 -5.96 8.90 1.58
C ARG A 58 -6.77 9.79 2.51
N ARG A 59 -6.09 10.64 3.27
CA ARG A 59 -6.74 11.65 4.11
C ARG A 59 -7.60 12.60 3.29
N VAL A 60 -7.06 13.11 2.17
CA VAL A 60 -7.80 14.00 1.26
C VAL A 60 -8.98 13.28 0.61
N MET A 61 -8.78 12.04 0.15
CA MET A 61 -9.83 11.21 -0.46
C MET A 61 -11.02 11.02 0.49
N TYR A 62 -10.78 10.53 1.71
CA TYR A 62 -11.87 10.32 2.67
C TYR A 62 -12.51 11.63 3.13
N ALA A 63 -11.74 12.72 3.27
CA ALA A 63 -12.30 14.03 3.62
C ALA A 63 -13.26 14.54 2.53
N ARG A 64 -12.88 14.44 1.26
CA ARG A 64 -13.75 14.83 0.13
C ARG A 64 -15.00 13.96 0.03
N ALA A 65 -14.85 12.65 0.20
CA ALA A 65 -15.98 11.72 0.16
C ALA A 65 -16.98 11.98 1.30
N LEU A 66 -16.48 12.27 2.50
CA LEU A 66 -17.30 12.66 3.64
C LEU A 66 -18.08 13.96 3.35
N THR A 67 -17.40 15.01 2.86
CA THR A 67 -18.06 16.27 2.51
C THR A 67 -19.17 16.04 1.49
N ALA A 68 -18.89 15.30 0.41
CA ALA A 68 -19.87 15.01 -0.63
C ALA A 68 -21.06 14.17 -0.13
N SER A 69 -20.85 13.24 0.81
CA SER A 69 -21.95 12.46 1.39
C SER A 69 -22.79 13.29 2.35
N VAL A 70 -22.19 14.16 3.17
CA VAL A 70 -22.93 15.09 4.03
C VAL A 70 -23.78 16.04 3.19
N GLU A 71 -23.22 16.66 2.16
CA GLU A 71 -23.96 17.59 1.28
C GLU A 71 -25.16 16.94 0.59
N ARG A 72 -25.06 15.65 0.25
CA ARG A 72 -26.10 14.92 -0.47
C ARG A 72 -27.14 14.28 0.45
N ASP A 73 -26.70 13.71 1.57
CA ASP A 73 -27.51 12.77 2.37
C ASP A 73 -27.84 13.29 3.78
N CYS A 74 -27.20 14.35 4.28
CA CYS A 74 -27.42 14.86 5.64
C CYS A 74 -28.52 15.94 5.67
N ASP A 75 -29.77 15.54 5.84
CA ASP A 75 -30.91 16.44 6.07
C ASP A 75 -31.13 16.70 7.57
N GLY A 76 -30.18 17.40 8.20
CA GLY A 76 -30.24 17.73 9.63
C GLY A 76 -30.04 16.55 10.61
N CYS A 77 -29.65 15.36 10.12
CA CYS A 77 -29.46 14.16 10.95
C CYS A 77 -28.18 14.16 11.82
N CYS A 78 -27.29 15.15 11.65
CA CYS A 78 -26.03 15.25 12.38
C CYS A 78 -25.97 16.53 13.21
N SER A 79 -25.54 16.43 14.47
CA SER A 79 -25.40 17.59 15.36
C SER A 79 -24.04 18.29 15.24
N ASP A 80 -22.99 17.53 14.90
CA ASP A 80 -21.62 18.02 14.79
C ASP A 80 -20.81 17.25 13.73
N ARG A 81 -19.52 17.61 13.61
CA ARG A 81 -18.61 16.90 12.70
C ARG A 81 -18.34 15.46 13.10
N THR A 82 -18.47 15.11 14.38
CA THR A 82 -18.25 13.74 14.87
C THR A 82 -19.37 12.83 14.38
N ASP A 83 -20.62 13.29 14.48
CA ASP A 83 -21.80 12.62 13.94
C ASP A 83 -21.72 12.47 12.43
N GLN A 84 -21.32 13.53 11.72
CA GLN A 84 -21.11 13.48 10.27
C GLN A 84 -20.13 12.37 9.90
N ARG A 85 -18.97 12.30 10.59
CA ARG A 85 -17.96 11.27 10.34
C ARG A 85 -18.49 9.86 10.63
N ARG A 86 -19.27 9.69 11.70
CA ARG A 86 -19.84 8.40 12.09
C ARG A 86 -20.91 7.92 11.11
N GLN A 87 -21.79 8.81 10.64
CA GLN A 87 -22.94 8.47 9.81
C GLN A 87 -22.62 8.43 8.30
N HIS A 88 -21.73 9.32 7.82
CA HIS A 88 -21.46 9.53 6.39
C HIS A 88 -20.01 9.22 5.99
N GLY A 89 -19.15 8.86 6.95
CA GLY A 89 -17.74 8.57 6.69
C GLY A 89 -17.50 7.19 6.10
N GLY A 90 -16.28 7.00 5.57
CA GLY A 90 -15.79 5.68 5.17
C GLY A 90 -16.27 5.15 3.83
N THR A 91 -17.23 5.80 3.17
CA THR A 91 -17.70 5.39 1.83
C THR A 91 -17.09 6.30 0.76
N VAL A 92 -16.49 5.72 -0.27
CA VAL A 92 -15.88 6.46 -1.40
C VAL A 92 -16.48 5.97 -2.71
N SER A 93 -17.35 6.77 -3.31
CA SER A 93 -17.84 6.56 -4.67
C SER A 93 -16.81 7.05 -5.69
N ARG A 94 -16.53 6.24 -6.70
CA ARG A 94 -15.51 6.53 -7.73
C ARG A 94 -16.12 6.86 -9.08
N ALA A 95 -15.31 7.48 -9.94
CA ALA A 95 -15.70 7.88 -11.29
C ALA A 95 -16.07 6.69 -12.19
N ASP A 96 -15.53 5.50 -11.91
CA ASP A 96 -15.84 4.25 -12.60
C ASP A 96 -17.08 3.54 -12.06
N GLN A 97 -17.89 4.23 -11.23
CA GLN A 97 -19.11 3.74 -10.59
C GLN A 97 -18.88 2.64 -9.54
N THR A 98 -17.63 2.32 -9.20
CA THR A 98 -17.32 1.45 -8.06
C THR A 98 -17.43 2.21 -6.73
N VAL A 99 -17.64 1.46 -5.65
CA VAL A 99 -17.77 2.00 -4.30
C VAL A 99 -16.85 1.24 -3.37
N ALA A 100 -15.98 1.97 -2.67
CA ALA A 100 -15.19 1.42 -1.57
C ALA A 100 -15.82 1.76 -0.22
N TYR A 101 -15.94 0.73 0.62
CA TYR A 101 -16.39 0.82 2.00
C TYR A 101 -15.19 0.58 2.92
N GLY A 102 -14.75 1.63 3.60
CA GLY A 102 -13.68 1.61 4.59
C GLY A 102 -14.24 1.64 6.01
N PRO A 103 -14.60 0.51 6.62
CA PRO A 103 -15.19 0.48 7.97
C PRO A 103 -14.23 0.97 9.07
N ILE A 104 -12.92 0.89 8.81
CA ILE A 104 -11.86 1.34 9.73
C ILE A 104 -11.16 2.60 9.22
N TRP A 105 -11.76 3.33 8.27
CA TRP A 105 -11.11 4.42 7.55
C TRP A 105 -10.49 5.49 8.45
N ASP A 106 -11.06 5.73 9.63
CA ASP A 106 -10.59 6.72 10.58
C ASP A 106 -9.94 6.13 11.84
N TRP A 107 -9.63 4.84 11.83
CA TRP A 107 -8.93 4.21 12.94
C TRP A 107 -7.46 4.63 13.01
N THR A 108 -6.96 4.84 14.22
CA THR A 108 -5.54 5.00 14.54
C THR A 108 -4.80 3.66 14.50
N ASP A 109 -3.47 3.70 14.51
CA ASP A 109 -2.64 2.49 14.61
C ASP A 109 -2.94 1.71 15.90
N ASP A 110 -3.10 2.42 17.02
CA ASP A 110 -3.43 1.82 18.32
C ASP A 110 -4.79 1.12 18.29
N GLN A 111 -5.80 1.71 17.65
CA GLN A 111 -7.12 1.08 17.52
C GLN A 111 -7.04 -0.23 16.73
N VAL A 112 -6.26 -0.26 15.63
CA VAL A 112 -6.05 -1.48 14.84
C VAL A 112 -5.35 -2.55 15.67
N TRP A 113 -4.27 -2.20 16.38
CA TRP A 113 -3.52 -3.15 17.19
C TRP A 113 -4.31 -3.65 18.41
N ASN A 114 -5.04 -2.76 19.09
CA ASN A 114 -5.90 -3.11 20.20
C ASN A 114 -7.02 -4.06 19.76
N TYR A 115 -7.68 -3.77 18.63
CA TYR A 115 -8.71 -4.66 18.09
C TYR A 115 -8.12 -6.03 17.73
N THR A 116 -6.99 -6.03 17.03
CA THR A 116 -6.28 -7.26 16.64
C THR A 116 -5.92 -8.12 17.87
N ALA A 117 -5.40 -7.50 18.92
CA ALA A 117 -5.04 -8.17 20.17
C ALA A 117 -6.27 -8.68 20.93
N HIS A 118 -7.30 -7.84 21.07
CA HIS A 118 -8.54 -8.18 21.77
C HIS A 118 -9.24 -9.38 21.14
N HIS A 119 -9.32 -9.41 19.81
CA HIS A 119 -9.94 -10.50 19.04
C HIS A 119 -8.99 -11.66 18.72
N ARG A 120 -7.73 -11.59 19.17
CA ARG A 120 -6.70 -12.62 18.92
C ARG A 120 -6.55 -12.97 17.44
N LEU A 121 -6.63 -11.96 16.57
CA LEU A 121 -6.52 -12.17 15.13
C LEU A 121 -5.09 -12.57 14.78
N PRO A 122 -4.89 -13.53 13.86
CA PRO A 122 -3.56 -13.90 13.41
C PRO A 122 -2.91 -12.72 12.70
N VAL A 123 -1.69 -12.39 13.11
CA VAL A 123 -0.89 -11.33 12.49
C VAL A 123 0.23 -11.95 11.66
N HIS A 124 0.58 -11.29 10.56
CA HIS A 124 1.66 -11.77 9.70
C HIS A 124 2.99 -11.88 10.50
N PRO A 125 3.76 -12.97 10.40
CA PRO A 125 4.93 -13.21 11.24
C PRO A 125 6.05 -12.17 11.08
N VAL A 126 6.08 -11.45 9.96
CA VAL A 126 6.99 -10.30 9.74
C VAL A 126 6.83 -9.24 10.82
N TYR A 127 5.61 -8.99 11.33
CA TYR A 127 5.40 -8.01 12.41
C TYR A 127 6.19 -8.36 13.66
N ALA A 128 6.19 -9.64 14.06
CA ALA A 128 6.96 -10.11 15.20
C ALA A 128 8.47 -9.96 14.99
N LYS A 129 8.94 -10.18 13.76
CA LYS A 129 10.35 -9.99 13.41
C LYS A 129 10.75 -8.51 13.43
N LEU A 130 9.95 -7.61 12.84
CA LEU A 130 10.19 -6.17 12.85
C LEU A 130 10.22 -5.60 14.27
N ARG A 131 9.30 -6.03 15.15
CA ARG A 131 9.31 -5.66 16.58
C ARG A 131 10.60 -6.10 17.28
N ARG A 132 11.06 -7.34 17.07
CA ARG A 132 12.33 -7.83 17.62
C ARG A 132 13.55 -7.04 17.12
N LEU A 133 13.47 -6.46 15.93
CA LEU A 133 14.51 -5.59 15.38
C LEU A 133 14.43 -4.16 15.93
N GLY A 134 13.40 -3.83 16.71
CA GLY A 134 13.18 -2.50 17.30
C GLY A 134 12.48 -1.51 16.36
N ALA A 135 11.73 -1.99 15.37
CA ALA A 135 10.94 -1.10 14.51
C ALA A 135 9.80 -0.44 15.32
N PRO A 136 9.66 0.90 15.28
CA PRO A 136 8.56 1.59 15.94
C PRO A 136 7.22 1.26 15.26
N ASP A 137 6.10 1.44 15.96
CA ASP A 137 4.78 0.99 15.49
C ASP A 137 4.38 1.54 14.11
N HIS A 138 4.71 2.80 13.82
CA HIS A 138 4.45 3.41 12.52
C HIS A 138 5.27 2.78 11.36
N ALA A 139 6.40 2.14 11.68
CA ALA A 139 7.26 1.44 10.72
C ALA A 139 6.94 -0.06 10.60
N LEU A 140 6.07 -0.60 11.46
CA LEU A 140 5.69 -2.02 11.43
C LEU A 140 4.84 -2.39 10.23
N ARG A 141 4.06 -1.44 9.68
CA ARG A 141 3.13 -1.74 8.59
C ARG A 141 3.87 -2.26 7.36
N ILE A 142 3.56 -3.50 7.00
CA ILE A 142 4.07 -4.14 5.79
C ILE A 142 3.47 -3.42 4.58
N SER A 143 4.32 -3.04 3.64
CA SER A 143 3.98 -2.42 2.36
C SER A 143 5.00 -2.89 1.32
N GLN A 144 4.86 -2.42 0.09
CA GLN A 144 5.88 -2.59 -0.95
C GLN A 144 7.22 -2.02 -0.46
N ILE A 145 8.31 -2.78 -0.68
CA ILE A 145 9.66 -2.38 -0.27
C ILE A 145 10.34 -1.58 -1.39
N LEU A 146 10.10 -1.97 -2.64
CA LEU A 146 10.66 -1.35 -3.83
C LEU A 146 9.53 -0.69 -4.63
N ASP A 147 9.29 0.58 -4.34
CA ASP A 147 8.37 1.46 -5.06
C ASP A 147 8.95 2.88 -5.00
N GLY A 148 8.70 3.70 -6.02
CA GLY A 148 9.21 5.07 -6.13
C GLY A 148 8.83 5.97 -4.93
N SER A 149 7.80 5.61 -4.17
CA SER A 149 7.40 6.31 -2.94
C SER A 149 8.02 5.76 -1.65
N HIS A 150 8.61 4.57 -1.69
CA HIS A 150 8.95 3.77 -0.49
C HIS A 150 10.45 3.51 -0.31
N LEU A 151 11.28 3.82 -1.31
CA LEU A 151 12.74 3.71 -1.21
C LEU A 151 13.31 4.59 -0.09
N GLU A 152 12.68 5.75 0.20
CA GLU A 152 13.17 6.72 1.18
C GLU A 152 12.57 6.56 2.59
N ALA A 153 11.64 5.62 2.78
CA ALA A 153 10.92 5.45 4.04
C ALA A 153 11.65 4.55 5.06
N GLY A 154 12.97 4.36 4.92
CA GLY A 154 13.79 3.49 5.79
C GLY A 154 13.46 2.00 5.71
N ARG A 155 12.61 1.59 4.75
CA ARG A 155 12.17 0.18 4.58
C ARG A 155 13.32 -0.72 4.13
N LEU A 156 14.22 -0.20 3.31
CA LEU A 156 15.42 -0.92 2.88
C LEU A 156 16.39 -1.15 4.03
N THR A 157 16.49 -0.21 4.98
CA THR A 157 17.26 -0.39 6.22
C THR A 157 16.73 -1.58 7.03
N TRP A 158 15.40 -1.71 7.18
CA TRP A 158 14.78 -2.85 7.85
C TRP A 158 14.95 -4.16 7.08
N LEU A 159 14.89 -4.11 5.75
CA LEU A 159 15.15 -5.28 4.91
C LEU A 159 16.58 -5.78 5.10
N LYS A 160 17.57 -4.89 4.97
CA LYS A 160 18.99 -5.20 5.14
C LYS A 160 19.29 -5.79 6.52
N ARG A 161 18.67 -5.23 7.57
CA ARG A 161 18.86 -5.70 8.95
C ARG A 161 18.14 -7.02 9.24
N GLY A 162 16.93 -7.20 8.70
CA GLY A 162 16.09 -8.36 9.00
C GLY A 162 16.36 -9.56 8.11
N TRP A 163 16.66 -9.36 6.83
CA TRP A 163 16.83 -10.41 5.82
C TRP A 163 18.07 -10.12 4.97
N PRO A 164 19.28 -10.22 5.55
CA PRO A 164 20.53 -9.83 4.88
C PRO A 164 20.78 -10.63 3.60
N ASP A 165 20.43 -11.91 3.55
CA ASP A 165 20.60 -12.75 2.35
C ASP A 165 19.70 -12.26 1.20
N LEU A 166 18.44 -11.97 1.50
CA LEU A 166 17.50 -11.42 0.51
C LEU A 166 17.97 -10.04 0.02
N TYR A 167 18.48 -9.20 0.92
CA TYR A 167 19.06 -7.91 0.54
C TYR A 167 20.29 -8.09 -0.36
N HIS A 168 21.15 -9.07 -0.05
CA HIS A 168 22.31 -9.40 -0.88
C HIS A 168 21.89 -9.83 -2.28
N ASP A 169 20.90 -10.72 -2.40
CA ASP A 169 20.37 -11.17 -3.69
C ASP A 169 19.78 -10.01 -4.49
N LEU A 170 19.02 -9.12 -3.83
CA LEU A 170 18.48 -7.92 -4.46
C LEU A 170 19.57 -6.97 -4.94
N ARG A 171 20.64 -6.79 -4.18
CA ARG A 171 21.78 -5.96 -4.58
C ARG A 171 22.47 -6.46 -5.85
N GLN A 172 22.50 -7.78 -6.08
CA GLN A 172 23.06 -8.35 -7.32
C GLN A 172 22.27 -7.95 -8.56
N VAL A 173 20.95 -7.74 -8.43
CA VAL A 173 20.06 -7.38 -9.55
C VAL A 173 19.71 -5.89 -9.60
N LEU A 174 19.81 -5.19 -8.46
CA LEU A 174 19.55 -3.76 -8.28
C LEU A 174 20.75 -3.09 -7.57
N PRO A 175 21.86 -2.82 -8.28
CA PRO A 175 23.12 -2.40 -7.65
C PRO A 175 23.04 -1.09 -6.87
N ARG A 176 22.15 -0.18 -7.26
CA ARG A 176 21.96 1.14 -6.62
C ARG A 176 21.12 1.10 -5.35
N ILE A 177 20.65 -0.07 -4.91
CA ILE A 177 19.84 -0.21 -3.68
C ILE A 177 20.60 0.24 -2.42
N ASP A 178 21.94 0.26 -2.45
CA ASP A 178 22.79 0.77 -1.37
C ASP A 178 22.65 2.29 -1.16
N GLU A 179 22.21 3.04 -2.17
CA GLU A 179 22.02 4.51 -2.08
C GLU A 179 20.81 4.90 -1.20
N PHE A 180 20.00 3.92 -0.79
CA PHE A 180 18.70 4.11 -0.12
C PHE A 180 18.60 3.39 1.24
N THR A 181 19.71 2.96 1.86
CA THR A 181 19.72 2.28 3.17
C THR A 181 20.31 3.08 4.31
#